data_AF-A0A835P971-F1
#
_entry.id   AF-A0A835P971-F1
#
_cell.length_a   1.000
_cell.length_b   1.000
_cell.length_c   1.000
_cell.angle_alpha   90.00
_cell.angle_beta   90.00
_cell.angle_gamma   90.00
#
_symmetry.space_group_name_H-M   'P 1'
#
loop_
_entity.id
_entity.type
_entity.pdbx_description
1 polymer ?
#
loop_
_entity_poly.entity_id
_entity_poly.type
_entity_poly.pdbx_seq_one_letter_code
_entity_poly.pdbx_strand_id
1 'polypeptide(L)'
;MNQLSGPIPDDLFSVPSLESLHLYQNNFKGSLPPTVGKASKLSELRIFSNHLSGPLPTDLGTNSQLMFLDLSENQFTGEIPAGICKGGLLRELLLINNYFSGGLPPSLAQCRSLTRIRLANNSLNGEIPAGMWGLPHVWIMELTDNSFSGGITSDISGAANLSNLLISGNQFSGSIPAEIGSLSKLYEFSASNNRFTGQLPESLGHLPELGQLDLHNNSLSGELLTDIQSWKRLTQLNLAYNDFSGPIPLELGNLPVLNYLDLSGNILTGGISTQLQNLKLNQFNLSNNQLSGPIPSMFHNDAYKSSFLGNPGLCGDLNGLCPTVNDSGHGRNKLLLLLRVIFALAAVVFVAGIALFYWKYRNIKKEKELDNSKWILTSFHKLGFSEYEILDSLDEDNLIGSGASGTVYKVVLSSGESVAVKRLLRTRASKIDDDKQEELAYDAFESEVATLGKIRHKNIVKLWCCCSHRDCKLLVYEYMSNGSLGDLLHGSKASLWTGRRGIRSLWIPRRGSVICITTAFPPLFTEM
;
A
#
# COMPACT_ATOMS: atom_id res chain seq x y z
N MET A 1 25.25 -0.32 -25.12
CA MET A 1 24.60 -1.17 -24.09
C MET A 1 24.71 -2.61 -24.52
N ASN A 2 25.01 -3.50 -23.56
CA ASN A 2 25.04 -4.93 -23.82
C ASN A 2 23.63 -5.53 -23.63
N GLN A 3 23.44 -6.79 -23.97
CA GLN A 3 22.19 -7.53 -23.78
C GLN A 3 22.42 -8.74 -22.85
N LEU A 4 23.31 -8.59 -21.87
CA LEU A 4 23.65 -9.68 -20.94
C LEU A 4 22.41 -10.06 -20.14
N SER A 5 22.20 -11.36 -19.94
CA SER A 5 21.01 -11.89 -19.29
C SER A 5 21.35 -13.11 -18.44
N GLY A 6 20.36 -13.58 -17.67
CA GLY A 6 20.55 -14.63 -16.68
C GLY A 6 20.87 -14.06 -15.29
N PRO A 7 21.17 -14.93 -14.31
CA PRO A 7 21.57 -14.50 -12.98
C PRO A 7 22.98 -13.89 -12.97
N ILE A 8 23.24 -13.01 -12.00
CA ILE A 8 24.61 -12.60 -11.68
C ILE A 8 25.34 -13.82 -11.10
N PRO A 9 26.49 -14.24 -11.63
CA PRO A 9 27.22 -15.40 -11.12
C PRO A 9 27.68 -15.20 -9.67
N ASP A 10 27.47 -16.22 -8.82
CA ASP A 10 27.80 -16.16 -7.39
C ASP A 10 29.32 -16.00 -7.13
N ASP A 11 30.15 -16.57 -8.01
CA ASP A 11 31.61 -16.54 -7.93
C ASP A 11 32.21 -15.16 -8.22
N LEU A 12 31.47 -14.27 -8.89
CA LEU A 12 31.91 -12.91 -9.20
C LEU A 12 32.34 -12.12 -7.94
N PHE A 13 31.59 -12.28 -6.85
CA PHE A 13 31.87 -11.60 -5.57
C PHE A 13 32.92 -12.32 -4.71
N SER A 14 33.41 -13.48 -5.16
CA SER A 14 34.52 -14.18 -4.50
C SER A 14 35.90 -13.65 -4.94
N VAL A 15 35.94 -12.72 -5.90
CA VAL A 15 37.17 -12.08 -6.36
C VAL A 15 37.68 -11.12 -5.27
N PRO A 16 38.85 -11.39 -4.66
CA PRO A 16 39.32 -10.66 -3.46
C PRO A 16 39.73 -9.21 -3.74
N SER A 17 39.92 -8.86 -5.00
CA SER A 17 40.30 -7.51 -5.46
C SER A 17 39.15 -6.74 -6.12
N LEU A 18 37.91 -7.24 -6.05
CA LEU A 18 36.78 -6.55 -6.67
C LEU A 18 36.45 -5.27 -5.90
N GLU A 19 36.73 -4.12 -6.51
CA GLU A 19 36.49 -2.79 -5.94
C GLU A 19 35.24 -2.13 -6.55
N SER A 20 35.07 -2.22 -7.87
CA SER A 20 33.96 -1.58 -8.58
C SER A 20 33.32 -2.57 -9.56
N LEU A 21 32.00 -2.72 -9.46
CA LEU A 21 31.20 -3.59 -10.33
C LEU A 21 30.04 -2.82 -10.96
N HIS A 22 30.08 -2.69 -12.29
CA HIS A 22 29.06 -1.99 -13.07
C HIS A 22 28.39 -2.97 -14.05
N LEU A 23 27.12 -3.31 -13.80
CA LEU A 23 26.30 -4.21 -14.62
C LEU A 23 25.01 -3.54 -15.13
N TYR A 24 24.91 -2.22 -14.99
CA TYR A 24 23.70 -1.46 -15.29
C TYR A 24 23.28 -1.56 -16.77
N GLN A 25 22.00 -1.30 -17.03
CA GLN A 25 21.41 -1.28 -18.38
C GLN A 25 21.63 -2.61 -19.14
N ASN A 26 21.19 -3.71 -18.54
CA ASN A 26 21.23 -5.07 -19.10
C ASN A 26 19.90 -5.81 -18.79
N ASN A 27 19.87 -7.12 -19.04
CA ASN A 27 18.73 -8.00 -18.80
C ASN A 27 19.01 -9.04 -17.70
N PHE A 28 19.84 -8.71 -16.70
CA PHE A 28 20.11 -9.61 -15.58
C PHE A 28 18.84 -9.86 -14.76
N LYS A 29 18.67 -11.09 -14.28
CA LYS A 29 17.47 -11.60 -13.57
C LYS A 29 17.86 -12.28 -12.26
N GLY A 30 16.89 -12.57 -11.41
CA GLY A 30 17.13 -13.28 -10.16
C GLY A 30 17.69 -12.38 -9.06
N SER A 31 18.13 -12.96 -7.95
CA SER A 31 18.60 -12.23 -6.78
C SER A 31 20.05 -11.78 -6.88
N LEU A 32 20.39 -10.72 -6.12
CA LEU A 32 21.79 -10.38 -5.85
C LEU A 32 22.42 -11.52 -5.04
N PRO A 33 23.50 -12.16 -5.52
CA PRO A 33 24.15 -13.26 -4.82
C PRO A 33 24.53 -12.93 -3.38
N PRO A 34 24.24 -13.81 -2.39
CA PRO A 34 24.65 -13.60 -1.01
C PRO A 34 26.17 -13.44 -0.83
N THR A 35 26.95 -13.96 -1.78
CA THR A 35 28.42 -13.81 -1.82
C THR A 35 28.88 -12.36 -1.93
N VAL A 36 28.01 -11.41 -2.31
CA VAL A 36 28.32 -9.96 -2.26
C VAL A 36 28.80 -9.50 -0.89
N GLY A 37 28.29 -10.10 0.19
CA GLY A 37 28.71 -9.79 1.57
C GLY A 37 30.16 -10.20 1.89
N LYS A 38 30.81 -10.99 1.02
CA LYS A 38 32.22 -11.40 1.14
C LYS A 38 33.18 -10.46 0.40
N ALA A 39 32.68 -9.60 -0.48
CA ALA A 39 33.50 -8.70 -1.30
C ALA A 39 34.02 -7.52 -0.47
N SER A 40 35.08 -7.74 0.33
CA SER A 40 35.55 -6.79 1.34
C SER A 40 36.11 -5.48 0.80
N LYS A 41 36.58 -5.49 -0.45
CA LYS A 41 37.09 -4.30 -1.14
C LYS A 41 36.02 -3.56 -1.97
N LEU A 42 34.81 -4.08 -2.07
CA LEU A 42 33.76 -3.49 -2.89
C LEU A 42 33.41 -2.10 -2.37
N SER A 43 33.64 -1.09 -3.21
CA SER A 43 33.35 0.32 -2.95
C SER A 43 32.23 0.83 -3.86
N GLU A 44 32.07 0.27 -5.05
CA GLU A 44 31.05 0.68 -6.01
C GLU A 44 30.26 -0.53 -6.52
N LEU A 45 28.94 -0.47 -6.39
CA LEU A 45 28.03 -1.43 -6.98
C LEU A 45 26.93 -0.69 -7.74
N ARG A 46 26.98 -0.76 -9.08
CA ARG A 46 26.00 -0.11 -9.98
C ARG A 46 25.37 -1.13 -10.89
N ILE A 47 24.14 -1.55 -10.57
CA ILE A 47 23.41 -2.61 -11.28
C ILE A 47 22.01 -2.16 -11.70
N PHE A 48 21.79 -0.85 -11.79
CA PHE A 48 20.52 -0.23 -12.14
C PHE A 48 20.01 -0.59 -13.55
N SER A 49 18.71 -0.40 -13.80
CA SER A 49 18.03 -0.73 -15.07
C SER A 49 18.28 -2.18 -15.49
N ASN A 50 17.83 -3.13 -14.67
CA ASN A 50 17.87 -4.57 -14.91
C ASN A 50 16.54 -5.21 -14.47
N HIS A 51 16.47 -6.55 -14.43
CA HIS A 51 15.31 -7.31 -13.96
C HIS A 51 15.65 -8.12 -12.68
N LEU A 52 16.56 -7.60 -11.85
CA LEU A 52 16.97 -8.24 -10.60
C LEU A 52 15.83 -8.16 -9.58
N SER A 53 15.67 -9.20 -8.76
CA SER A 53 14.51 -9.39 -7.90
C SER A 53 14.86 -10.00 -6.55
N GLY A 54 13.94 -9.98 -5.59
CA GLY A 54 14.15 -10.59 -4.28
C GLY A 54 14.87 -9.66 -3.30
N PRO A 55 15.13 -10.12 -2.06
CA PRO A 55 15.73 -9.30 -1.02
C PRO A 55 17.22 -9.05 -1.22
N LEU A 56 17.72 -7.94 -0.68
CA LEU A 56 19.15 -7.71 -0.57
C LEU A 56 19.74 -8.64 0.50
N PRO A 57 20.94 -9.21 0.27
CA PRO A 57 21.65 -9.94 1.30
C PRO A 57 21.87 -9.07 2.54
N THR A 58 21.60 -9.61 3.73
CA THR A 58 21.69 -8.87 5.01
C THR A 58 23.08 -8.34 5.33
N ASP A 59 24.10 -8.97 4.75
CA ASP A 59 25.51 -8.64 4.98
C ASP A 59 26.06 -7.61 3.97
N LEU A 60 25.22 -7.14 3.04
CA LEU A 60 25.61 -6.09 2.09
C LEU A 60 25.98 -4.80 2.83
N GLY A 61 27.21 -4.32 2.61
CA GLY A 61 27.76 -3.15 3.30
C GLY A 61 28.41 -3.43 4.64
N THR A 62 28.21 -4.62 5.23
CA THR A 62 28.75 -4.96 6.55
C THR A 62 30.27 -5.16 6.52
N ASN A 63 30.79 -5.84 5.50
CA ASN A 63 32.21 -6.18 5.38
C ASN A 63 32.95 -5.38 4.29
N SER A 64 32.26 -4.48 3.62
CA SER A 64 32.73 -3.78 2.42
C SER A 64 32.82 -2.28 2.65
N GLN A 65 33.73 -1.62 1.94
CA GLN A 65 33.91 -0.16 2.00
C GLN A 65 32.98 0.56 1.02
N LEU A 66 31.68 0.24 1.04
CA LEU A 66 30.72 0.78 0.07
C LEU A 66 30.67 2.31 0.15
N MET A 67 30.91 2.94 -1.00
CA MET A 67 30.85 4.37 -1.22
C MET A 67 29.69 4.73 -2.16
N PHE A 68 29.42 3.89 -3.16
CA PHE A 68 28.39 4.15 -4.16
C PHE A 68 27.55 2.89 -4.40
N LEU A 69 26.24 3.00 -4.14
CA LEU A 69 25.29 1.92 -4.37
C LEU A 69 24.14 2.44 -5.23
N ASP A 70 24.00 1.88 -6.43
CA ASP A 70 22.89 2.14 -7.33
C ASP A 70 22.23 0.85 -7.80
N LEU A 71 21.04 0.61 -7.26
CA LEU A 71 20.19 -0.54 -7.52
C LEU A 71 18.88 -0.13 -8.22
N SER A 72 18.79 1.11 -8.70
CA SER A 72 17.56 1.71 -9.21
C SER A 72 16.98 0.92 -10.40
N GLU A 73 15.68 1.06 -10.65
CA GLU A 73 14.99 0.46 -11.81
C GLU A 73 15.21 -1.06 -11.90
N ASN A 74 14.80 -1.76 -10.85
CA ASN A 74 14.83 -3.22 -10.73
C ASN A 74 13.53 -3.69 -10.04
N GLN A 75 13.52 -4.93 -9.55
CA GLN A 75 12.40 -5.55 -8.86
C GLN A 75 12.81 -6.02 -7.45
N PHE A 76 13.79 -5.36 -6.81
CA PHE A 76 14.23 -5.72 -5.46
C PHE A 76 13.11 -5.54 -4.45
N THR A 77 13.02 -6.46 -3.48
CA THR A 77 11.98 -6.49 -2.45
C THR A 77 12.60 -6.48 -1.06
N GLY A 78 11.78 -6.44 0.00
CA GLY A 78 12.27 -6.60 1.37
C GLY A 78 12.95 -5.34 1.93
N GLU A 79 13.64 -5.49 3.04
CA GLU A 79 14.22 -4.36 3.79
C GLU A 79 15.60 -3.95 3.28
N ILE A 80 15.96 -2.68 3.53
CA ILE A 80 17.32 -2.18 3.32
C ILE A 80 18.20 -2.73 4.46
N PRO A 81 19.31 -3.44 4.17
CA PRO A 81 20.16 -4.03 5.20
C PRO A 81 20.69 -3.00 6.21
N ALA A 82 20.60 -3.32 7.50
CA ALA A 82 21.09 -2.43 8.55
C ALA A 82 22.61 -2.16 8.48
N GLY A 83 23.36 -3.07 7.87
CA GLY A 83 24.80 -2.93 7.67
C GLY A 83 25.21 -2.03 6.50
N ILE A 84 24.27 -1.45 5.74
CA ILE A 84 24.58 -0.85 4.43
C ILE A 84 25.61 0.31 4.49
N CYS A 85 25.67 1.02 5.62
CA CYS A 85 26.69 2.05 5.88
C CYS A 85 27.54 1.73 7.13
N LYS A 86 27.78 0.44 7.44
CA LYS A 86 28.56 0.07 8.62
C LYS A 86 29.98 0.65 8.60
N GLY A 87 30.59 0.73 7.42
CA GLY A 87 31.90 1.35 7.23
C GLY A 87 31.93 2.88 7.33
N GLY A 88 30.77 3.54 7.37
CA GLY A 88 30.70 5.01 7.46
C GLY A 88 31.20 5.75 6.21
N LEU A 89 31.34 5.08 5.06
CA LEU A 89 31.90 5.64 3.83
C LEU A 89 30.86 5.85 2.71
N LEU A 90 29.61 5.42 2.90
CA LEU A 90 28.57 5.46 1.89
C LEU A 90 28.21 6.91 1.54
N ARG A 91 28.40 7.29 0.27
CA ARG A 91 28.14 8.64 -0.25
C ARG A 91 26.83 8.72 -1.00
N GLU A 92 26.50 7.68 -1.76
CA GLU A 92 25.30 7.63 -2.59
C GLU A 92 24.53 6.33 -2.37
N LEU A 93 23.25 6.48 -2.03
CA LEU A 93 22.29 5.38 -1.89
C LEU A 93 21.11 5.63 -2.84
N LEU A 94 21.11 4.95 -3.98
CA LEU A 94 20.13 5.10 -5.05
C LEU A 94 19.36 3.78 -5.24
N LEU A 95 18.08 3.77 -4.85
CA LEU A 95 17.20 2.60 -4.84
C LEU A 95 15.88 2.85 -5.57
N ILE A 96 15.85 3.83 -6.47
CA ILE A 96 14.62 4.37 -7.08
C ILE A 96 13.91 3.28 -7.89
N ASN A 97 12.57 3.30 -7.96
CA ASN A 97 11.77 2.40 -8.79
C ASN A 97 12.07 0.91 -8.51
N ASN A 98 11.74 0.46 -7.30
CA ASN A 98 11.85 -0.94 -6.85
C ASN A 98 10.61 -1.29 -5.98
N TYR A 99 10.65 -2.43 -5.30
CA TYR A 99 9.62 -2.88 -4.36
C TYR A 99 10.17 -2.99 -2.93
N PHE A 100 11.16 -2.17 -2.55
CA PHE A 100 11.69 -2.15 -1.19
C PHE A 100 10.58 -1.83 -0.18
N SER A 101 10.63 -2.45 0.99
CA SER A 101 9.61 -2.36 2.02
C SER A 101 10.23 -2.26 3.41
N GLY A 102 9.43 -1.91 4.41
CA GLY A 102 9.90 -1.75 5.79
C GLY A 102 10.53 -0.38 6.04
N GLY A 103 11.04 -0.19 7.25
CA GLY A 103 11.63 1.07 7.71
C GLY A 103 13.05 1.31 7.20
N LEU A 104 13.47 2.58 7.19
CA LEU A 104 14.88 2.90 7.02
C LEU A 104 15.68 2.42 8.24
N PRO A 105 16.80 1.71 8.04
CA PRO A 105 17.58 1.22 9.17
C PRO A 105 18.17 2.38 9.98
N PRO A 106 18.05 2.38 11.32
CA PRO A 106 18.53 3.47 12.17
C PRO A 106 20.03 3.79 12.03
N SER A 107 20.83 2.82 11.57
CA SER A 107 22.26 3.01 11.29
C SER A 107 22.54 4.09 10.24
N LEU A 108 21.60 4.35 9.31
CA LEU A 108 21.74 5.41 8.32
C LEU A 108 21.78 6.81 8.96
N ALA A 109 21.17 7.01 10.13
CA ALA A 109 21.26 8.27 10.86
C ALA A 109 22.70 8.62 11.31
N GLN A 110 23.59 7.62 11.37
CA GLN A 110 25.00 7.80 11.73
C GLN A 110 25.91 7.92 10.50
N CYS A 111 25.36 7.74 9.30
CA CYS A 111 26.11 7.71 8.05
C CYS A 111 26.41 9.13 7.53
N ARG A 112 27.28 9.86 8.25
CA ARG A 112 27.60 11.27 7.98
C ARG A 112 28.27 11.52 6.61
N SER A 113 28.76 10.48 5.95
CA SER A 113 29.35 10.54 4.61
C SER A 113 28.32 10.64 3.49
N LEU A 114 27.04 10.40 3.75
CA LEU A 114 25.99 10.48 2.74
C LEU A 114 25.88 11.89 2.17
N THR A 115 25.80 11.93 0.85
CA THR A 115 25.62 13.15 0.06
C THR A 115 24.33 13.09 -0.78
N ARG A 116 23.93 11.88 -1.21
CA ARG A 116 22.81 11.67 -2.11
C ARG A 116 21.98 10.47 -1.67
N ILE A 117 20.71 10.71 -1.33
CA ILE A 117 19.75 9.69 -0.94
C ILE A 117 18.57 9.76 -1.91
N ARG A 118 18.35 8.72 -2.72
CA ARG A 118 17.22 8.65 -3.65
C ARG A 118 16.52 7.30 -3.54
N LEU A 119 15.36 7.29 -2.93
CA LEU A 119 14.57 6.11 -2.57
C LEU A 119 13.16 6.13 -3.18
N ALA A 120 12.92 7.03 -4.15
CA ALA A 120 11.59 7.26 -4.72
C ALA A 120 10.96 6.00 -5.33
N ASN A 121 9.63 5.95 -5.36
CA ASN A 121 8.84 4.88 -5.97
C ASN A 121 9.20 3.49 -5.41
N ASN A 122 8.91 3.30 -4.13
CA ASN A 122 9.06 2.03 -3.41
C ASN A 122 7.86 1.81 -2.48
N SER A 123 7.92 0.79 -1.62
CA SER A 123 6.95 0.50 -0.56
C SER A 123 7.54 0.69 0.84
N LEU A 124 8.55 1.56 0.99
CA LEU A 124 9.19 1.85 2.26
C LEU A 124 8.20 2.56 3.19
N ASN A 125 8.28 2.30 4.48
CA ASN A 125 7.29 2.76 5.46
C ASN A 125 7.91 3.08 6.82
N GLY A 126 7.08 3.47 7.78
CA GLY A 126 7.53 3.87 9.11
C GLY A 126 8.15 5.26 9.13
N GLU A 127 8.71 5.63 10.27
CA GLU A 127 9.31 6.95 10.47
C GLU A 127 10.75 7.00 9.94
N ILE A 128 11.15 8.19 9.49
CA ILE A 128 12.54 8.48 9.16
C ILE A 128 13.33 8.62 10.46
N PRO A 129 14.42 7.84 10.67
CA PRO A 129 15.25 7.97 11.86
C PRO A 129 15.72 9.41 12.05
N ALA A 130 15.48 10.00 13.23
CA ALA A 130 15.62 11.44 13.49
C ALA A 130 16.95 12.05 12.98
N GLY A 131 18.09 11.40 13.26
CA GLY A 131 19.39 11.90 12.82
C GLY A 131 19.62 11.91 11.30
N MET A 132 18.79 11.22 10.50
CA MET A 132 18.85 11.30 9.04
C MET A 132 18.41 12.66 8.53
N TRP A 133 17.46 13.32 9.20
CA TRP A 133 17.03 14.66 8.83
C TRP A 133 18.18 15.67 8.88
N GLY A 134 19.15 15.47 9.79
CA GLY A 134 20.27 16.37 10.04
C GLY A 134 21.61 15.97 9.43
N LEU A 135 21.63 15.09 8.41
CA LEU A 135 22.89 14.67 7.80
C LEU A 135 23.59 15.85 7.08
N PRO A 136 24.83 16.21 7.47
CA PRO A 136 25.40 17.53 7.16
C PRO A 136 25.86 17.68 5.70
N HIS A 137 26.04 16.58 4.98
CA HIS A 137 26.56 16.57 3.61
C HIS A 137 25.52 16.19 2.56
N VAL A 138 24.32 15.78 2.98
CA VAL A 138 23.23 15.44 2.07
C VAL A 138 22.78 16.71 1.36
N TRP A 139 22.85 16.71 0.03
CA TRP A 139 22.37 17.81 -0.80
C TRP A 139 21.02 17.49 -1.44
N ILE A 140 20.71 16.21 -1.63
CA ILE A 140 19.39 15.75 -2.08
C ILE A 140 18.93 14.56 -1.24
N MET A 141 17.72 14.71 -0.70
CA MET A 141 16.96 13.67 -0.05
C MET A 141 15.64 13.50 -0.81
N GLU A 142 15.55 12.43 -1.59
CA GLU A 142 14.37 12.10 -2.39
C GLU A 142 13.74 10.80 -1.89
N LEU A 143 12.55 10.91 -1.32
CA LEU A 143 11.76 9.86 -0.68
C LEU A 143 10.35 9.74 -1.30
N THR A 144 10.14 10.41 -2.43
CA THR A 144 8.85 10.55 -3.12
C THR A 144 8.15 9.20 -3.36
N ASP A 145 6.82 9.18 -3.26
CA ASP A 145 5.99 8.01 -3.59
C ASP A 145 6.41 6.74 -2.84
N ASN A 146 6.22 6.79 -1.52
CA ASN A 146 6.44 5.70 -0.58
C ASN A 146 5.29 5.68 0.45
N SER A 147 5.48 5.03 1.59
CA SER A 147 4.54 4.98 2.71
C SER A 147 5.16 5.47 4.02
N PHE A 148 6.12 6.39 3.96
CA PHE A 148 6.75 6.97 5.15
C PHE A 148 5.75 7.76 5.99
N SER A 149 5.91 7.69 7.31
CA SER A 149 5.07 8.34 8.31
C SER A 149 5.90 9.16 9.30
N GLY A 150 5.25 9.71 10.33
CA GLY A 150 5.90 10.60 11.29
C GLY A 150 6.08 12.02 10.74
N GLY A 151 6.81 12.87 11.46
CA GLY A 151 7.08 14.25 11.07
C GLY A 151 8.55 14.52 10.77
N ILE A 152 8.82 15.70 10.20
CA ILE A 152 10.17 16.23 10.08
C ILE A 152 10.61 16.65 11.49
N THR A 153 11.75 16.15 11.97
CA THR A 153 12.26 16.50 13.31
C THR A 153 13.13 17.77 13.27
N SER A 154 13.35 18.38 14.43
CA SER A 154 14.22 19.55 14.57
C SER A 154 15.70 19.27 14.22
N ASP A 155 16.11 18.00 14.17
CA ASP A 155 17.43 17.57 13.68
C ASP A 155 17.71 18.06 12.26
N ILE A 156 16.67 18.38 11.46
CA ILE A 156 16.83 18.97 10.13
C ILE A 156 17.73 20.21 10.13
N SER A 157 17.84 20.91 11.27
CA SER A 157 18.78 22.01 11.44
C SER A 157 20.25 21.68 11.17
N GLY A 158 20.63 20.39 11.27
CA GLY A 158 21.97 19.90 10.97
C GLY A 158 22.28 19.74 9.47
N ALA A 159 21.27 19.76 8.59
CA ALA A 159 21.43 19.47 7.16
C ALA A 159 21.95 20.67 6.36
N ALA A 160 23.15 21.13 6.70
CA ALA A 160 23.76 22.35 6.19
C ALA A 160 23.94 22.41 4.66
N ASN A 161 23.93 21.26 3.98
CA ASN A 161 24.07 21.18 2.53
C ASN A 161 22.78 20.86 1.76
N LEU A 162 21.66 20.67 2.45
CA LEU A 162 20.42 20.22 1.82
C LEU A 162 19.90 21.29 0.84
N SER A 163 19.76 20.88 -0.41
CA SER A 163 19.29 21.70 -1.53
C SER A 163 17.92 21.24 -2.01
N ASN A 164 17.68 19.93 -2.08
CA ASN A 164 16.43 19.35 -2.56
C ASN A 164 15.88 18.38 -1.51
N LEU A 165 14.73 18.74 -0.92
CA LEU A 165 13.96 17.89 -0.04
C LEU A 165 12.67 17.48 -0.74
N LEU A 166 12.63 16.26 -1.25
CA LEU A 166 11.54 15.72 -2.07
C LEU A 166 10.89 14.56 -1.32
N ILE A 167 9.75 14.80 -0.69
CA ILE A 167 9.07 13.85 0.21
C ILE A 167 7.59 13.67 -0.14
N SER A 168 7.18 14.14 -1.30
CA SER A 168 5.80 14.09 -1.79
C SER A 168 5.25 12.66 -1.92
N GLY A 169 3.92 12.50 -1.84
CA GLY A 169 3.28 11.18 -2.03
C GLY A 169 3.60 10.19 -0.90
N ASN A 170 3.48 10.63 0.34
CA ASN A 170 3.76 9.82 1.53
C ASN A 170 2.64 10.01 2.58
N GLN A 171 2.90 9.57 3.82
CA GLN A 171 2.00 9.73 4.96
C GLN A 171 2.65 10.58 6.06
N PHE A 172 3.58 11.48 5.70
CA PHE A 172 4.18 12.40 6.66
C PHE A 172 3.11 13.28 7.30
N SER A 173 3.29 13.57 8.59
CA SER A 173 2.28 14.20 9.44
C SER A 173 2.92 15.11 10.49
N GLY A 174 2.09 15.85 11.24
CA GLY A 174 2.56 16.87 12.17
C GLY A 174 2.91 18.18 11.47
N SER A 175 3.49 19.12 12.21
CA SER A 175 3.87 20.43 11.68
C SER A 175 5.24 20.42 11.00
N ILE A 176 5.42 21.31 10.03
CA ILE A 176 6.75 21.64 9.51
C ILE A 176 7.51 22.40 10.61
N PRO A 177 8.67 21.90 11.08
CA PRO A 177 9.40 22.51 12.19
C PRO A 177 10.03 23.85 11.81
N ALA A 178 10.14 24.77 12.76
CA ALA A 178 10.76 26.08 12.53
C ALA A 178 12.25 25.99 12.15
N GLU A 179 12.90 24.90 12.52
CA GLU A 179 14.28 24.56 12.16
C GLU A 179 14.51 24.45 10.65
N ILE A 180 13.45 24.29 9.84
CA ILE A 180 13.56 24.33 8.37
C ILE A 180 14.21 25.62 7.87
N GLY A 181 14.04 26.74 8.59
CA GLY A 181 14.63 28.03 8.24
C GLY A 181 16.15 28.11 8.37
N SER A 182 16.80 27.09 8.96
CA SER A 182 18.27 27.00 9.00
C SER A 182 18.89 26.48 7.70
N LEU A 183 18.08 25.94 6.79
CA LEU A 183 18.52 25.32 5.54
C LEU A 183 18.86 26.37 4.48
N SER A 184 19.92 27.13 4.70
CA SER A 184 20.34 28.26 3.84
C SER A 184 20.55 27.92 2.36
N LYS A 185 20.74 26.64 2.01
CA LYS A 185 20.93 26.16 0.63
C LYS A 185 19.68 25.50 0.03
N LEU A 186 18.58 25.42 0.76
CA LEU A 186 17.37 24.75 0.31
C LEU A 186 16.80 25.51 -0.89
N TYR A 187 16.84 24.86 -2.05
CA TYR A 187 16.30 25.35 -3.30
C TYR A 187 14.90 24.80 -3.57
N GLU A 188 14.67 23.52 -3.27
CA GLU A 188 13.40 22.87 -3.53
C GLU A 188 12.91 22.14 -2.29
N PHE A 189 11.69 22.49 -1.87
CA PHE A 189 10.95 21.75 -0.87
C PHE A 189 9.62 21.29 -1.46
N SER A 190 9.54 19.99 -1.77
CA SER A 190 8.36 19.34 -2.31
C SER A 190 7.86 18.30 -1.31
N ALA A 191 6.70 18.56 -0.72
CA ALA A 191 6.07 17.72 0.30
C ALA A 191 4.57 17.56 0.06
N SER A 192 4.15 17.67 -1.20
CA SER A 192 2.75 17.56 -1.60
C SER A 192 2.19 16.15 -1.36
N ASN A 193 0.86 16.04 -1.28
CA ASN A 193 0.17 14.76 -1.10
C ASN A 193 0.66 14.01 0.15
N ASN A 194 0.58 14.67 1.29
CA ASN A 194 0.94 14.16 2.62
C ASN A 194 -0.19 14.50 3.62
N ARG A 195 0.09 14.38 4.93
CA ARG A 195 -0.83 14.71 6.02
C ARG A 195 -0.24 15.76 6.96
N PHE A 196 0.58 16.68 6.43
CA PHE A 196 1.13 17.77 7.25
C PHE A 196 0.01 18.67 7.78
N THR A 197 0.17 19.13 9.01
CA THR A 197 -0.80 19.97 9.73
C THR A 197 -0.15 21.21 10.33
N GLY A 198 -0.94 22.08 10.94
CA GLY A 198 -0.44 23.29 11.59
C GLY A 198 -0.05 24.39 10.58
N GLN A 199 0.62 25.42 11.07
CA GLN A 199 0.97 26.61 10.29
C GLN A 199 2.32 26.47 9.60
N LEU A 200 2.53 27.24 8.54
CA LEU A 200 3.87 27.41 7.99
C LEU A 200 4.74 28.16 9.00
N PRO A 201 5.95 27.68 9.34
CA PRO A 201 6.83 28.41 10.24
C PRO A 201 7.33 29.69 9.56
N GLU A 202 7.34 30.82 10.26
CA GLU A 202 7.82 32.12 9.75
C GLU A 202 9.24 32.04 9.19
N SER A 203 10.09 31.20 9.79
CA SER A 203 11.46 30.96 9.36
C SER A 203 11.59 30.43 7.92
N LEU A 204 10.53 29.81 7.37
CA LEU A 204 10.49 29.39 5.96
C LEU A 204 10.51 30.59 5.01
N GLY A 205 9.90 31.71 5.41
CA GLY A 205 9.90 32.99 4.67
C GLY A 205 11.28 33.61 4.53
N HIS A 206 12.24 33.18 5.37
CA HIS A 206 13.60 33.72 5.42
C HIS A 206 14.62 32.94 4.58
N LEU A 207 14.23 31.86 3.91
CA LEU A 207 15.14 31.04 3.10
C LEU A 207 15.58 31.80 1.82
N PRO A 208 16.89 32.11 1.66
CA PRO A 208 17.36 32.97 0.57
C PRO A 208 17.45 32.25 -0.79
N GLU A 209 17.67 30.94 -0.77
CA GLU A 209 17.90 30.13 -1.97
C GLU A 209 16.63 29.44 -2.49
N LEU A 210 15.52 29.54 -1.77
CA LEU A 210 14.29 28.82 -2.08
C LEU A 210 13.75 29.23 -3.46
N GLY A 211 13.72 28.26 -4.36
CA GLY A 211 13.30 28.39 -5.75
C GLY A 211 11.95 27.73 -6.04
N GLN A 212 11.63 26.66 -5.32
CA GLN A 212 10.37 25.92 -5.48
C GLN A 212 9.84 25.47 -4.11
N LEU A 213 8.58 25.82 -3.85
CA LEU A 213 7.84 25.37 -2.68
C LEU A 213 6.53 24.72 -3.14
N ASP A 214 6.41 23.42 -2.93
CA ASP A 214 5.21 22.65 -3.25
C ASP A 214 4.72 21.85 -2.04
N LEU A 215 3.62 22.32 -1.45
CA LEU A 215 2.99 21.73 -0.27
C LEU A 215 1.52 21.37 -0.52
N HIS A 216 1.11 21.25 -1.79
CA HIS A 216 -0.30 21.03 -2.12
C HIS A 216 -0.85 19.72 -1.58
N ASN A 217 -2.16 19.65 -1.36
CA ASN A 217 -2.87 18.47 -0.88
C ASN A 217 -2.29 17.96 0.45
N ASN A 218 -2.41 18.81 1.47
CA ASN A 218 -2.09 18.54 2.87
C ASN A 218 -3.23 19.09 3.75
N SER A 219 -3.02 19.19 5.06
CA SER A 219 -3.95 19.81 6.02
C SER A 219 -3.29 20.97 6.75
N LEU A 220 -2.44 21.73 6.05
CA LEU A 220 -1.78 22.92 6.57
C LEU A 220 -2.81 24.04 6.75
N SER A 221 -2.64 24.86 7.78
CA SER A 221 -3.64 25.85 8.21
C SER A 221 -2.98 27.15 8.66
N GLY A 222 -3.79 28.11 9.10
CA GLY A 222 -3.31 29.44 9.50
C GLY A 222 -3.14 30.37 8.31
N GLU A 223 -2.48 31.50 8.54
CA GLU A 223 -2.31 32.55 7.54
C GLU A 223 -1.07 32.29 6.67
N LEU A 224 -1.10 32.85 5.46
CA LEU A 224 0.07 32.86 4.57
C LEU A 224 1.16 33.79 5.13
N LEU A 225 2.43 33.43 4.92
CA LEU A 225 3.57 34.21 5.42
C LEU A 225 3.64 35.60 4.78
N THR A 226 3.84 36.62 5.60
CA THR A 226 4.06 38.02 5.17
C THR A 226 5.55 38.35 5.04
N ASP A 227 6.40 37.79 5.90
CA ASP A 227 7.84 38.05 5.93
C ASP A 227 8.61 37.17 4.93
N ILE A 228 8.28 37.35 3.65
CA ILE A 228 8.78 36.53 2.53
C ILE A 228 9.78 37.27 1.64
N GLN A 229 10.37 38.36 2.15
CA GLN A 229 11.27 39.22 1.36
C GLN A 229 12.53 38.48 0.89
N SER A 230 12.94 37.40 1.57
CA SER A 230 14.10 36.59 1.23
C SER A 230 13.90 35.67 0.03
N TRP A 231 12.65 35.42 -0.40
CA TRP A 231 12.31 34.56 -1.55
C TRP A 231 12.64 35.20 -2.90
N LYS A 232 13.89 35.64 -3.08
CA LYS A 232 14.38 36.31 -4.30
C LYS A 232 14.48 35.36 -5.50
N ARG A 233 14.54 34.05 -5.25
CA ARG A 233 14.68 33.01 -6.27
C ARG A 233 13.40 32.19 -6.49
N LEU A 234 12.33 32.45 -5.73
CA LEU A 234 11.12 31.63 -5.75
C LEU A 234 10.38 31.80 -7.09
N THR A 235 10.34 30.72 -7.85
CA THR A 235 9.68 30.64 -9.17
C THR A 235 8.33 29.97 -9.08
N GLN A 236 8.16 29.04 -8.13
CA GLN A 236 6.95 28.26 -7.94
C GLN A 236 6.54 28.24 -6.48
N LEU A 237 5.29 28.64 -6.24
CA LEU A 237 4.59 28.51 -4.97
C LEU A 237 3.28 27.77 -5.20
N ASN A 238 3.19 26.54 -4.70
CA ASN A 238 1.99 25.72 -4.75
C ASN A 238 1.54 25.33 -3.34
N LEU A 239 0.44 25.92 -2.89
CA LEU A 239 -0.17 25.69 -1.58
C LEU A 239 -1.63 25.21 -1.73
N ALA A 240 -2.00 24.74 -2.92
CA ALA A 240 -3.37 24.35 -3.22
C ALA A 240 -3.87 23.20 -2.34
N TYR A 241 -5.17 23.10 -2.13
CA TYR A 241 -5.81 22.01 -1.37
C TYR A 241 -5.22 21.87 0.04
N ASN A 242 -5.35 22.93 0.82
CA ASN A 242 -5.00 23.01 2.24
C ASN A 242 -6.11 23.79 2.98
N ASP A 243 -5.90 24.11 4.26
CA ASP A 243 -6.81 24.85 5.12
C ASP A 243 -6.28 26.27 5.43
N PHE A 244 -5.53 26.90 4.52
CA PHE A 244 -5.00 28.26 4.72
C PHE A 244 -6.13 29.30 4.76
N SER A 245 -6.06 30.19 5.75
CA SER A 245 -7.05 31.23 6.03
C SER A 245 -6.43 32.63 5.99
N GLY A 246 -7.23 33.65 6.29
CA GLY A 246 -6.78 35.04 6.24
C GLY A 246 -6.67 35.59 4.80
N PRO A 247 -6.15 36.81 4.62
CA PRO A 247 -5.99 37.43 3.32
C PRO A 247 -4.77 36.90 2.56
N ILE A 248 -4.76 37.07 1.23
CA ILE A 248 -3.56 36.87 0.42
C ILE A 248 -2.58 38.03 0.69
N PRO A 249 -1.34 37.80 1.17
CA PRO A 249 -0.37 38.85 1.45
C PRO A 249 -0.02 39.65 0.20
N LEU A 250 0.03 40.98 0.33
CA LEU A 250 0.41 41.88 -0.78
C LEU A 250 1.87 41.69 -1.19
N GLU A 251 2.69 41.19 -0.26
CA GLU A 251 4.12 40.92 -0.41
C GLU A 251 4.39 39.87 -1.49
N LEU A 252 3.45 38.96 -1.74
CA LEU A 252 3.55 37.99 -2.85
C LEU A 252 3.71 38.70 -4.19
N GLY A 253 3.05 39.86 -4.37
CA GLY A 253 3.16 40.69 -5.57
C GLY A 253 4.55 41.31 -5.78
N ASN A 254 5.42 41.30 -4.77
CA ASN A 254 6.77 41.87 -4.84
C ASN A 254 7.85 40.82 -5.15
N LEU A 255 7.48 39.55 -5.36
CA LEU A 255 8.44 38.49 -5.66
C LEU A 255 8.94 38.61 -7.10
N PRO A 256 10.26 38.74 -7.33
CA PRO A 256 10.78 39.23 -8.61
C PRO A 256 10.69 38.22 -9.75
N VAL A 257 10.65 36.92 -9.45
CA VAL A 257 10.74 35.83 -10.43
C VAL A 257 9.63 34.79 -10.30
N LEU A 258 8.62 35.05 -9.45
CA LEU A 258 7.49 34.14 -9.25
C LEU A 258 6.66 34.08 -10.53
N ASN A 259 6.49 32.87 -11.07
CA ASN A 259 5.78 32.61 -12.31
C ASN A 259 4.69 31.53 -12.20
N TYR A 260 4.73 30.72 -11.14
CA TYR A 260 3.71 29.74 -10.82
C TYR A 260 3.17 30.03 -9.42
N LEU A 261 1.88 30.34 -9.32
CA LEU A 261 1.17 30.56 -8.07
C LEU A 261 -0.16 29.81 -8.07
N ASP A 262 -0.26 28.77 -7.25
CA ASP A 262 -1.52 28.06 -7.01
C ASP A 262 -1.86 28.08 -5.51
N LEU A 263 -2.95 28.77 -5.17
CA LEU A 263 -3.53 28.87 -3.83
C LEU A 263 -4.97 28.31 -3.80
N SER A 264 -5.36 27.55 -4.83
CA SER A 264 -6.74 27.07 -4.98
C SER A 264 -7.14 26.06 -3.91
N GLY A 265 -8.44 25.94 -3.63
CA GLY A 265 -8.93 24.97 -2.65
C GLY A 265 -8.41 25.23 -1.25
N ASN A 266 -8.51 26.48 -0.78
CA ASN A 266 -8.21 26.89 0.59
C ASN A 266 -9.42 27.64 1.17
N ILE A 267 -9.27 28.23 2.36
CA ILE A 267 -10.29 29.08 3.00
C ILE A 267 -9.84 30.55 3.07
N LEU A 268 -9.08 31.00 2.06
CA LEU A 268 -8.56 32.37 1.99
C LEU A 268 -9.70 33.38 1.83
N THR A 269 -9.57 34.51 2.51
CA THR A 269 -10.58 35.59 2.58
C THR A 269 -10.00 36.91 2.06
N GLY A 270 -10.79 37.99 2.15
CA GLY A 270 -10.33 39.32 1.74
C GLY A 270 -10.32 39.51 0.22
N GLY A 271 -9.71 40.61 -0.22
CA GLY A 271 -9.65 41.00 -1.63
C GLY A 271 -8.36 40.56 -2.32
N ILE A 272 -8.44 40.42 -3.66
CA ILE A 272 -7.27 40.16 -4.48
C ILE A 272 -6.50 41.48 -4.63
N SER A 273 -5.32 41.54 -4.03
CA SER A 273 -4.46 42.72 -4.02
C SER A 273 -4.01 43.11 -5.44
N THR A 274 -4.01 44.41 -5.76
CA THR A 274 -3.52 44.95 -7.03
C THR A 274 -2.04 44.67 -7.26
N GLN A 275 -1.27 44.43 -6.20
CA GLN A 275 0.16 44.17 -6.23
C GLN A 275 0.47 42.84 -6.94
N LEU A 276 -0.45 41.86 -6.93
CA LEU A 276 -0.29 40.61 -7.67
C LEU A 276 -0.17 40.82 -9.19
N GLN A 277 -0.62 41.97 -9.70
CA GLN A 277 -0.48 42.33 -11.12
C GLN A 277 0.99 42.58 -11.53
N ASN A 278 1.88 42.81 -10.57
CA ASN A 278 3.31 42.97 -10.84
C ASN A 278 3.98 41.66 -11.27
N LEU A 279 3.35 40.53 -10.97
CA LEU A 279 3.88 39.19 -11.25
C LEU A 279 3.65 38.81 -12.72
N LYS A 280 4.63 38.10 -13.29
CA LYS A 280 4.55 37.54 -14.64
C LYS A 280 4.22 36.06 -14.56
N LEU A 281 2.95 35.76 -14.30
CA LEU A 281 2.48 34.40 -14.00
C LEU A 281 2.14 33.62 -15.28
N ASN A 282 2.80 32.48 -15.47
CA ASN A 282 2.42 31.44 -16.43
C ASN A 282 1.28 30.58 -15.89
N GLN A 283 1.29 30.33 -14.59
CA GLN A 283 0.27 29.58 -13.88
C GLN A 283 -0.22 30.41 -12.70
N PHE A 284 -1.53 30.64 -12.65
CA PHE A 284 -2.16 31.42 -11.60
C PHE A 284 -3.52 30.82 -11.28
N ASN A 285 -3.75 30.44 -10.03
CA ASN A 285 -5.01 29.82 -9.62
C ASN A 285 -5.35 30.19 -8.18
N LEU A 286 -6.49 30.85 -7.98
CA LEU A 286 -7.06 31.23 -6.69
C LEU A 286 -8.47 30.61 -6.49
N SER A 287 -8.83 29.63 -7.32
CA SER A 287 -10.19 29.09 -7.35
C SER A 287 -10.55 28.38 -6.04
N ASN A 288 -11.85 28.26 -5.75
CA ASN A 288 -12.38 27.55 -4.59
C ASN A 288 -11.79 28.08 -3.27
N ASN A 289 -12.00 29.37 -3.01
CA ASN A 289 -11.66 30.07 -1.78
C ASN A 289 -12.87 30.90 -1.31
N GLN A 290 -12.68 31.78 -0.33
CA GLN A 290 -13.69 32.72 0.19
C GLN A 290 -13.32 34.17 -0.16
N LEU A 291 -12.67 34.39 -1.31
CA LEU A 291 -12.23 35.72 -1.74
C LEU A 291 -13.44 36.60 -2.10
N SER A 292 -13.27 37.90 -1.90
CA SER A 292 -14.32 38.90 -2.08
C SER A 292 -13.84 40.21 -2.67
N GLY A 293 -14.75 41.03 -3.20
CA GLY A 293 -14.41 42.33 -3.77
C GLY A 293 -13.96 42.26 -5.23
N PRO A 294 -13.44 43.36 -5.78
CA PRO A 294 -13.17 43.48 -7.21
C PRO A 294 -11.94 42.66 -7.65
N ILE A 295 -12.02 42.07 -8.83
CA ILE A 295 -10.85 41.48 -9.50
C ILE A 295 -9.99 42.61 -10.09
N PRO A 296 -8.66 42.61 -9.90
CA PRO A 296 -7.79 43.59 -10.53
C PRO A 296 -7.84 43.53 -12.06
N SER A 297 -7.79 44.69 -12.72
CA SER A 297 -8.08 44.81 -14.16
C SER A 297 -7.19 43.98 -15.08
N MET A 298 -5.92 43.75 -14.73
CA MET A 298 -5.02 42.89 -15.52
C MET A 298 -5.50 41.44 -15.62
N PHE A 299 -6.34 40.99 -14.69
CA PHE A 299 -6.90 39.64 -14.68
C PHE A 299 -8.28 39.55 -15.34
N HIS A 300 -8.84 40.65 -15.87
CA HIS A 300 -10.09 40.68 -16.63
C HIS A 300 -9.91 40.15 -18.06
N ASN A 301 -9.42 38.92 -18.20
CA ASN A 301 -9.37 38.23 -19.48
C ASN A 301 -9.82 36.77 -19.31
N ASP A 302 -10.27 36.15 -20.40
CA ASP A 302 -10.82 34.79 -20.35
C ASP A 302 -9.77 33.74 -19.93
N ALA A 303 -8.47 34.03 -20.06
CA ALA A 303 -7.41 33.10 -19.67
C ALA A 303 -7.34 32.90 -18.14
N TYR A 304 -7.66 33.92 -17.34
CA TYR A 304 -7.69 33.82 -15.88
C TYR A 304 -9.08 33.50 -15.32
N LYS A 305 -10.09 33.32 -16.16
CA LYS A 305 -11.47 33.09 -15.71
C LYS A 305 -11.60 31.88 -14.78
N SER A 306 -10.93 30.78 -15.10
CA SER A 306 -10.94 29.56 -14.28
C SER A 306 -10.26 29.77 -12.93
N SER A 307 -9.27 30.66 -12.86
CA SER A 307 -8.47 30.96 -11.67
C SER A 307 -9.29 31.59 -10.54
N PHE A 308 -10.50 32.08 -10.80
CA PHE A 308 -11.34 32.75 -9.80
C PHE A 308 -12.65 32.01 -9.48
N LEU A 309 -12.93 30.90 -10.18
CA LEU A 309 -14.15 30.12 -9.95
C LEU A 309 -14.24 29.63 -8.49
N GLY A 310 -15.46 29.43 -7.98
CA GLY A 310 -15.66 28.96 -6.61
C GLY A 310 -15.44 30.02 -5.52
N ASN A 311 -15.27 31.30 -5.89
CA ASN A 311 -15.23 32.43 -4.95
C ASN A 311 -16.49 33.31 -5.11
N PRO A 312 -17.58 33.07 -4.34
CA PRO A 312 -18.87 33.74 -4.55
C PRO A 312 -18.86 35.24 -4.22
N GLY A 313 -17.87 35.73 -3.46
CA GLY A 313 -17.76 37.13 -3.08
C GLY A 313 -17.04 38.01 -4.11
N LEU A 314 -16.42 37.42 -5.13
CA LEU A 314 -15.67 38.17 -6.13
C LEU A 314 -16.62 38.85 -7.12
N CYS A 315 -16.32 40.10 -7.45
CA CYS A 315 -17.00 40.85 -8.49
C CYS A 315 -16.04 41.35 -9.57
N GLY A 316 -16.48 41.38 -10.83
CA GLY A 316 -15.69 41.79 -11.98
C GLY A 316 -16.45 41.59 -13.30
N ASP A 317 -15.99 42.26 -14.37
CA ASP A 317 -16.60 42.27 -15.72
C ASP A 317 -16.51 40.92 -16.47
N LEU A 318 -16.06 39.86 -15.79
CA LEU A 318 -16.01 38.51 -16.33
C LEU A 318 -17.40 37.87 -16.23
N ASN A 319 -18.05 37.73 -17.39
CA ASN A 319 -19.34 37.06 -17.53
C ASN A 319 -19.38 35.71 -16.79
N GLY A 320 -20.20 35.63 -15.75
CA GLY A 320 -20.42 34.42 -14.93
C GLY A 320 -19.75 34.41 -13.55
N LEU A 321 -18.93 35.41 -13.18
CA LEU A 321 -18.35 35.53 -11.83
C LEU A 321 -19.25 36.33 -10.87
N CYS A 322 -19.98 37.32 -11.36
CA CYS A 322 -20.97 38.06 -10.57
C CYS A 322 -22.37 37.48 -10.78
N PRO A 323 -23.18 37.29 -9.71
CA PRO A 323 -24.62 37.24 -9.88
C PRO A 323 -25.08 38.63 -10.36
N THR A 324 -25.55 38.71 -11.61
CA THR A 324 -26.23 39.92 -12.09
C THR A 324 -27.44 40.20 -11.20
N VAL A 325 -27.45 41.33 -10.50
CA VAL A 325 -28.52 41.75 -9.57
C VAL A 325 -29.87 42.03 -10.29
N ASN A 326 -29.95 41.83 -11.61
CA ASN A 326 -31.18 41.96 -12.40
C ASN A 326 -31.67 40.62 -12.99
N ASP A 327 -31.81 39.58 -12.17
CA ASP A 327 -32.84 38.57 -12.43
C ASP A 327 -33.50 38.09 -11.14
N SER A 328 -34.07 39.07 -10.43
CA SER A 328 -35.13 38.86 -9.44
C SER A 328 -36.42 38.42 -10.16
N GLY A 329 -36.47 37.19 -10.67
CA GLY A 329 -37.76 36.65 -11.09
C GLY A 329 -37.80 35.32 -11.84
N HIS A 330 -36.80 34.95 -12.65
CA HIS A 330 -36.94 33.75 -13.50
C HIS A 330 -36.00 32.59 -13.15
N GLY A 331 -34.81 32.85 -12.60
CA GLY A 331 -33.83 31.81 -12.25
C GLY A 331 -34.18 30.95 -11.04
N ARG A 332 -34.79 31.52 -9.99
CA ARG A 332 -35.19 30.76 -8.78
C ARG A 332 -36.30 29.75 -9.09
N ASN A 333 -37.24 30.08 -9.98
CA ASN A 333 -38.28 29.15 -10.39
C ASN A 333 -37.72 28.03 -11.26
N LYS A 334 -36.76 28.32 -12.14
CA LYS A 334 -36.11 27.31 -12.99
C LYS A 334 -35.20 26.38 -12.18
N LEU A 335 -34.42 26.91 -11.23
CA LEU A 335 -33.59 26.13 -10.32
C LEU A 335 -34.43 25.34 -9.31
N LEU A 336 -35.50 25.92 -8.77
CA LEU A 336 -36.47 25.18 -7.93
C LEU A 336 -37.21 24.11 -8.75
N LEU A 337 -37.53 24.36 -10.02
CA LEU A 337 -38.07 23.32 -10.90
C LEU A 337 -37.04 22.22 -11.15
N LEU A 338 -35.78 22.57 -11.42
CA LEU A 338 -34.72 21.60 -11.67
C LEU A 338 -34.43 20.77 -10.42
N LEU A 339 -34.35 21.40 -9.25
CA LEU A 339 -34.23 20.71 -7.96
C LEU A 339 -35.46 19.86 -7.67
N ARG A 340 -36.69 20.32 -7.95
CA ARG A 340 -37.90 19.50 -7.81
C ARG A 340 -37.89 18.30 -8.76
N VAL A 341 -37.41 18.46 -9.98
CA VAL A 341 -37.27 17.37 -10.95
C VAL A 341 -36.16 16.40 -10.53
N ILE A 342 -35.03 16.90 -10.01
CA ILE A 342 -33.94 16.07 -9.47
C ILE A 342 -34.41 15.32 -8.22
N PHE A 343 -35.07 15.98 -7.28
CA PHE A 343 -35.62 15.34 -6.09
C PHE A 343 -36.74 14.35 -6.45
N ALA A 344 -37.57 14.65 -7.45
CA ALA A 344 -38.57 13.72 -7.96
C ALA A 344 -37.90 12.51 -8.63
N LEU A 345 -36.87 12.70 -9.45
CA LEU A 345 -36.11 11.63 -10.08
C LEU A 345 -35.36 10.79 -9.05
N ALA A 346 -34.72 11.42 -8.07
CA ALA A 346 -34.04 10.76 -6.97
C ALA A 346 -35.03 9.97 -6.10
N ALA A 347 -36.22 10.53 -5.84
CA ALA A 347 -37.28 9.82 -5.15
C ALA A 347 -37.81 8.64 -5.97
N VAL A 348 -37.95 8.77 -7.29
CA VAL A 348 -38.33 7.67 -8.18
C VAL A 348 -37.25 6.59 -8.20
N VAL A 349 -35.97 6.95 -8.28
CA VAL A 349 -34.84 6.01 -8.21
C VAL A 349 -34.75 5.36 -6.84
N PHE A 350 -35.03 6.10 -5.76
CA PHE A 350 -35.05 5.58 -4.40
C PHE A 350 -36.23 4.62 -4.17
N VAL A 351 -37.42 4.97 -4.66
CA VAL A 351 -38.60 4.09 -4.62
C VAL A 351 -38.42 2.88 -5.53
N ALA A 352 -37.82 3.05 -6.71
CA ALA A 352 -37.45 1.93 -7.58
C ALA A 352 -36.37 1.07 -6.90
N GLY A 353 -35.40 1.67 -6.22
CA GLY A 353 -34.40 0.99 -5.42
C GLY A 353 -35.02 0.21 -4.26
N ILE A 354 -35.99 0.79 -3.54
CA ILE A 354 -36.78 0.11 -2.52
C ILE A 354 -37.64 -0.98 -3.13
N ALA A 355 -38.26 -0.77 -4.28
CA ALA A 355 -39.09 -1.77 -4.96
C ALA A 355 -38.24 -2.92 -5.50
N LEU A 356 -37.06 -2.64 -6.05
CA LEU A 356 -36.08 -3.63 -6.49
C LEU A 356 -35.46 -4.34 -5.29
N PHE A 357 -35.18 -3.63 -4.20
CA PHE A 357 -34.73 -4.22 -2.95
C PHE A 357 -35.82 -5.09 -2.33
N TYR A 358 -37.07 -4.65 -2.33
CA TYR A 358 -38.22 -5.41 -1.84
C TYR A 358 -38.52 -6.58 -2.77
N TRP A 359 -38.37 -6.43 -4.09
CA TRP A 359 -38.53 -7.51 -5.05
C TRP A 359 -37.40 -8.52 -4.93
N LYS A 360 -36.15 -8.08 -4.76
CA LYS A 360 -34.99 -8.94 -4.47
C LYS A 360 -35.11 -9.61 -3.10
N TYR A 361 -35.55 -8.89 -2.08
CA TYR A 361 -35.80 -9.41 -0.74
C TYR A 361 -36.97 -10.40 -0.74
N ARG A 362 -38.02 -10.13 -1.52
CA ARG A 362 -39.18 -11.03 -1.68
C ARG A 362 -38.84 -12.22 -2.58
N ASN A 363 -37.92 -12.09 -3.54
CA ASN A 363 -37.37 -13.21 -4.30
C ASN A 363 -36.44 -14.05 -3.43
N ILE A 364 -35.57 -13.46 -2.61
CA ILE A 364 -34.73 -14.18 -1.64
C ILE A 364 -35.60 -14.83 -0.56
N LYS A 365 -36.68 -14.18 -0.12
CA LYS A 365 -37.64 -14.75 0.84
C LYS A 365 -38.50 -15.85 0.20
N LYS A 366 -38.89 -15.70 -1.07
CA LYS A 366 -39.55 -16.77 -1.85
C LYS A 366 -38.60 -17.92 -2.17
N GLU A 367 -37.31 -17.68 -2.42
CA GLU A 367 -36.29 -18.74 -2.54
C GLU A 367 -36.05 -19.44 -1.21
N LYS A 368 -36.04 -18.71 -0.09
CA LYS A 368 -35.97 -19.30 1.26
C LYS A 368 -37.24 -20.05 1.67
N GLU A 369 -38.42 -19.68 1.18
CA GLU A 369 -39.68 -20.40 1.43
C GLU A 369 -39.98 -21.52 0.40
N LEU A 370 -39.33 -21.51 -0.79
CA LEU A 370 -39.51 -22.51 -1.85
C LEU A 370 -38.35 -23.52 -1.95
N ASP A 371 -37.36 -23.48 -1.05
CA ASP A 371 -36.24 -24.43 -1.03
C ASP A 371 -36.11 -25.21 0.29
N ASN A 372 -37.24 -25.74 0.77
CA ASN A 372 -37.27 -26.83 1.76
C ASN A 372 -36.95 -28.18 1.08
N SER A 373 -35.86 -28.26 0.33
CA SER A 373 -35.40 -29.52 -0.25
C SER A 373 -34.45 -30.23 0.72
N LYS A 374 -34.88 -31.43 1.11
CA LYS A 374 -34.28 -32.33 2.12
C LYS A 374 -32.81 -32.64 1.78
N TRP A 375 -31.89 -32.41 2.73
CA TRP A 375 -30.50 -32.86 2.62
C TRP A 375 -30.44 -34.39 2.54
N ILE A 376 -29.55 -34.93 1.70
CA ILE A 376 -29.32 -36.37 1.64
C ILE A 376 -28.17 -36.68 2.60
N LEU A 377 -28.52 -37.19 3.78
CA LEU A 377 -27.60 -37.72 4.78
C LEU A 377 -27.43 -39.23 4.58
N THR A 378 -26.21 -39.67 4.30
CA THR A 378 -25.86 -41.09 4.29
C THR A 378 -24.96 -41.38 5.48
N SER A 379 -25.47 -42.12 6.47
CA SER A 379 -24.72 -42.50 7.66
C SER A 379 -24.11 -43.89 7.51
N PHE A 380 -22.87 -44.06 7.98
CA PHE A 380 -22.17 -45.34 7.98
C PHE A 380 -22.02 -45.92 9.41
N HIS A 381 -22.42 -45.12 10.41
CA HIS A 381 -22.38 -45.41 11.84
C HIS A 381 -23.64 -44.87 12.53
N LYS A 382 -23.91 -45.32 13.76
CA LYS A 382 -25.02 -44.78 14.57
C LYS A 382 -24.67 -43.34 14.97
N LEU A 383 -25.47 -42.37 14.54
CA LEU A 383 -25.26 -40.95 14.80
C LEU A 383 -26.11 -40.51 16.00
N GLY A 384 -25.54 -39.67 16.87
CA GLY A 384 -26.23 -39.03 17.99
C GLY A 384 -26.58 -37.55 17.77
N PHE A 385 -26.36 -37.04 16.56
CA PHE A 385 -26.49 -35.63 16.18
C PHE A 385 -27.30 -35.46 14.89
N SER A 386 -27.82 -34.26 14.65
CA SER A 386 -28.58 -33.94 13.44
C SER A 386 -27.71 -33.27 12.36
N GLU A 387 -28.13 -33.35 11.09
CA GLU A 387 -27.43 -32.69 9.98
C GLU A 387 -27.33 -31.17 10.12
N TYR A 388 -28.32 -30.53 10.74
CA TYR A 388 -28.38 -29.08 10.96
C TYR A 388 -27.29 -28.59 11.92
N GLU A 389 -26.95 -29.41 12.91
CA GLU A 389 -25.95 -29.11 13.93
C GLU A 389 -24.54 -28.99 13.33
N ILE A 390 -24.27 -29.76 12.27
CA ILE A 390 -23.03 -29.62 11.50
C ILE A 390 -23.06 -28.33 10.69
N LEU A 391 -24.16 -28.06 9.98
CA LEU A 391 -24.26 -26.94 9.03
C LEU A 391 -24.17 -25.58 9.72
N ASP A 392 -24.78 -25.44 10.90
CA ASP A 392 -24.74 -24.21 11.69
C ASP A 392 -23.33 -23.91 12.24
N SER A 393 -22.45 -24.91 12.30
CA SER A 393 -21.09 -24.80 12.86
C SER A 393 -20.00 -24.64 11.78
N LEU A 394 -20.35 -24.49 10.50
CA LEU A 394 -19.39 -24.30 9.40
C LEU A 394 -19.01 -22.83 9.16
N ASP A 395 -18.50 -22.17 10.20
CA ASP A 395 -18.00 -20.79 10.16
C ASP A 395 -16.45 -20.72 10.04
N GLU A 396 -15.90 -19.52 9.85
CA GLU A 396 -14.44 -19.34 9.74
C GLU A 396 -13.68 -19.61 11.04
N ASP A 397 -14.33 -19.50 12.20
CA ASP A 397 -13.70 -19.69 13.51
C ASP A 397 -13.41 -21.18 13.77
N ASN A 398 -14.21 -22.07 13.15
CA ASN A 398 -14.06 -23.53 13.23
C ASN A 398 -13.12 -24.12 12.16
N LEU A 399 -12.44 -23.29 11.35
CA LEU A 399 -11.56 -23.73 10.28
C LEU A 399 -10.24 -24.33 10.80
N ILE A 400 -9.96 -25.61 10.50
CA ILE A 400 -8.72 -26.29 10.91
C ILE A 400 -7.73 -26.55 9.77
N GLY A 401 -8.15 -26.43 8.51
CA GLY A 401 -7.24 -26.55 7.37
C GLY A 401 -7.90 -26.28 6.02
N SER A 402 -7.13 -25.83 5.04
CA SER A 402 -7.61 -25.64 3.66
C SER A 402 -6.54 -26.10 2.68
N GLY A 403 -6.95 -26.82 1.64
CA GLY A 403 -6.06 -27.35 0.62
C GLY A 403 -6.77 -27.60 -0.71
N ALA A 404 -6.04 -28.18 -1.66
CA ALA A 404 -6.54 -28.41 -3.02
C ALA A 404 -7.79 -29.32 -3.07
N SER A 405 -7.96 -30.19 -2.08
CA SER A 405 -9.08 -31.14 -2.00
C SER A 405 -10.26 -30.64 -1.18
N GLY A 406 -10.22 -29.40 -0.68
CA GLY A 406 -11.29 -28.85 0.16
C GLY A 406 -10.82 -28.16 1.43
N THR A 407 -11.80 -27.70 2.19
CA THR A 407 -11.67 -26.97 3.44
C THR A 407 -12.18 -27.83 4.58
N VAL A 408 -11.46 -27.94 5.69
CA VAL A 408 -11.78 -28.81 6.82
C VAL A 408 -12.08 -27.97 8.06
N TYR A 409 -13.20 -28.28 8.69
CA TYR A 409 -13.72 -27.63 9.89
C TYR A 409 -13.70 -28.59 11.08
N LYS A 410 -13.44 -28.09 12.28
CA LYS A 410 -13.67 -28.84 13.52
C LYS A 410 -15.03 -28.41 14.07
N VAL A 411 -15.96 -29.36 14.17
CA VAL A 411 -17.29 -29.12 14.73
C VAL A 411 -17.39 -29.83 16.07
N VAL A 412 -17.80 -29.10 17.10
CA VAL A 412 -18.12 -29.67 18.42
C VAL A 412 -19.62 -29.88 18.47
N LEU A 413 -20.03 -31.15 18.59
CA LEU A 413 -21.43 -31.53 18.70
C LEU A 413 -21.94 -31.21 20.11
N SER A 414 -23.26 -31.07 20.25
CA SER A 414 -24.01 -30.93 21.50
C SER A 414 -23.77 -32.09 22.47
N SER A 415 -23.39 -33.27 21.97
CA SER A 415 -22.93 -34.40 22.79
C SER A 415 -21.55 -34.16 23.45
N GLY A 416 -20.83 -33.11 23.07
CA GLY A 416 -19.46 -32.82 23.47
C GLY A 416 -18.39 -33.51 22.60
N GLU A 417 -18.79 -34.37 21.67
CA GLU A 417 -17.87 -35.03 20.72
C GLU A 417 -17.43 -34.06 19.62
N SER A 418 -16.17 -34.17 19.19
CA SER A 418 -15.66 -33.38 18.06
C SER A 418 -15.60 -34.22 16.79
N VAL A 419 -16.03 -33.64 15.67
CA VAL A 419 -15.93 -34.22 14.33
C VAL A 419 -15.13 -33.29 13.41
N ALA A 420 -14.48 -33.87 12.41
CA ALA A 420 -13.82 -33.12 11.35
C ALA A 420 -14.72 -33.14 10.10
N VAL A 421 -15.13 -31.96 9.63
CA VAL A 421 -16.02 -31.83 8.47
C VAL A 421 -15.26 -31.25 7.30
N LYS A 422 -15.05 -32.06 6.26
CA LYS A 422 -14.38 -31.65 5.03
C LYS A 422 -15.43 -31.22 4.02
N ARG A 423 -15.39 -29.95 3.63
CA ARG A 423 -16.14 -29.37 2.52
C ARG A 423 -15.29 -29.37 1.26
N LEU A 424 -15.75 -30.02 0.21
CA LEU A 424 -15.02 -30.07 -1.06
C LEU A 424 -15.06 -28.70 -1.76
N LEU A 425 -13.92 -28.27 -2.33
CA LEU A 425 -13.77 -26.94 -2.93
C LEU A 425 -14.44 -26.87 -4.31
N ARG A 426 -15.28 -25.86 -4.53
CA ARG A 426 -15.76 -25.48 -5.86
C ARG A 426 -14.86 -24.37 -6.43
N THR A 427 -14.15 -24.62 -7.51
CA THR A 427 -13.35 -23.59 -8.18
C THR A 427 -14.29 -22.68 -8.99
N ARG A 428 -14.46 -21.43 -8.58
CA ARG A 428 -15.09 -20.40 -9.44
C ARG A 428 -14.06 -19.96 -10.49
N ALA A 429 -13.98 -20.68 -11.61
CA ALA A 429 -13.27 -20.24 -12.80
C ALA A 429 -14.26 -19.80 -13.88
N SER A 430 -13.82 -18.87 -14.72
CA SER A 430 -14.60 -18.22 -15.78
C SER A 430 -15.20 -19.22 -16.79
N LYS A 431 -16.53 -19.41 -16.74
CA LYS A 431 -17.52 -19.66 -17.82
C LYS A 431 -17.19 -20.52 -19.07
N ILE A 432 -16.07 -21.24 -19.17
CA ILE A 432 -15.68 -21.95 -20.40
C ILE A 432 -15.60 -23.48 -20.25
N ASP A 433 -15.56 -24.07 -19.04
CA ASP A 433 -15.52 -25.54 -18.88
C ASP A 433 -16.21 -26.04 -17.59
N ASP A 434 -17.49 -25.67 -17.34
CA ASP A 434 -18.20 -26.06 -16.09
C ASP A 434 -18.47 -27.58 -16.01
N ASP A 435 -18.87 -28.24 -17.11
CA ASP A 435 -19.33 -29.64 -17.05
C ASP A 435 -18.23 -30.66 -16.70
N LYS A 436 -17.01 -30.49 -17.21
CA LYS A 436 -15.90 -31.44 -16.95
C LYS A 436 -15.34 -31.34 -15.53
N GLN A 437 -15.39 -30.14 -14.94
CA GLN A 437 -14.85 -29.90 -13.60
C GLN A 437 -15.80 -30.43 -12.52
N GLU A 438 -17.11 -30.34 -12.78
CA GLU A 438 -18.16 -30.87 -11.90
C GLU A 438 -18.13 -32.41 -11.87
N GLU A 439 -17.92 -33.06 -13.01
CA GLU A 439 -17.80 -34.52 -13.12
C GLU A 439 -16.58 -35.07 -12.33
N LEU A 440 -15.42 -34.39 -12.42
CA LEU A 440 -14.21 -34.75 -11.66
C LEU A 440 -14.37 -34.57 -10.14
N ALA A 441 -15.11 -33.55 -9.70
CA ALA A 441 -15.39 -33.32 -8.29
C ALA A 441 -16.42 -34.33 -7.74
N TYR A 442 -17.39 -34.71 -8.57
CA TYR A 442 -18.39 -35.74 -8.25
C TYR A 442 -17.75 -37.12 -8.08
N ASP A 443 -16.85 -37.52 -8.99
CA ASP A 443 -16.15 -38.81 -8.94
C ASP A 443 -15.23 -38.93 -7.71
N ALA A 444 -14.55 -37.84 -7.32
CA ALA A 444 -13.72 -37.82 -6.11
C ALA A 444 -14.53 -38.00 -4.82
N PHE A 445 -15.73 -37.39 -4.74
CA PHE A 445 -16.63 -37.54 -3.59
C PHE A 445 -17.17 -38.96 -3.48
N GLU A 446 -17.71 -39.52 -4.56
CA GLU A 446 -18.28 -40.87 -4.56
C GLU A 446 -17.20 -41.94 -4.32
N SER A 447 -15.99 -41.77 -4.87
CA SER A 447 -14.87 -42.68 -4.61
C SER A 447 -14.45 -42.68 -3.13
N GLU A 448 -14.39 -41.51 -2.49
CA GLU A 448 -14.04 -41.38 -1.07
C GLU A 448 -15.12 -41.99 -0.18
N VAL A 449 -16.41 -41.75 -0.48
CA VAL A 449 -17.55 -42.35 0.23
C VAL A 449 -17.59 -43.88 0.06
N ALA A 450 -17.45 -44.38 -1.16
CA ALA A 450 -17.50 -45.81 -1.45
C ALA A 450 -16.36 -46.60 -0.80
N THR A 451 -15.18 -45.97 -0.71
CA THR A 451 -13.97 -46.59 -0.12
C THR A 451 -14.03 -46.52 1.41
N LEU A 452 -14.13 -45.32 1.98
CA LEU A 452 -14.02 -45.13 3.43
C LEU A 452 -15.30 -45.48 4.19
N GLY A 453 -16.46 -45.45 3.52
CA GLY A 453 -17.73 -45.89 4.12
C GLY A 453 -17.71 -47.37 4.50
N LYS A 454 -16.99 -48.22 3.73
CA LYS A 454 -16.93 -49.69 3.91
C LYS A 454 -15.75 -50.16 4.74
N ILE A 455 -14.66 -49.39 4.81
CA ILE A 455 -13.47 -49.79 5.56
C ILE A 455 -13.76 -49.75 7.07
N ARG A 456 -13.38 -50.83 7.77
CA ARG A 456 -13.42 -50.95 9.23
C ARG A 456 -12.08 -51.45 9.70
N HIS A 457 -11.16 -50.53 10.00
CA HIS A 457 -9.81 -50.85 10.45
C HIS A 457 -9.41 -49.92 11.60
N LYS A 458 -8.76 -50.47 12.64
CA LYS A 458 -8.37 -49.73 13.85
C LYS A 458 -7.42 -48.55 13.61
N ASN A 459 -6.70 -48.55 12.48
CA ASN A 459 -5.70 -47.53 12.13
C ASN A 459 -6.12 -46.68 10.91
N ILE A 460 -7.39 -46.70 10.50
CA ILE A 460 -7.90 -45.86 9.41
C ILE A 460 -8.98 -44.95 9.99
N VAL A 461 -8.87 -43.66 9.67
CA VAL A 461 -9.83 -42.63 10.12
C VAL A 461 -11.22 -42.99 9.64
N LYS A 462 -12.18 -43.04 10.57
CA LYS A 462 -13.56 -43.41 10.28
C LYS A 462 -14.33 -42.26 9.65
N LEU A 463 -14.98 -42.56 8.52
CA LEU A 463 -16.04 -41.72 7.95
C LEU A 463 -17.37 -42.02 8.67
N TRP A 464 -17.94 -41.02 9.32
CA TRP A 464 -19.18 -41.15 10.09
C TRP A 464 -20.41 -41.04 9.19
N CYS A 465 -20.45 -39.98 8.39
CA CYS A 465 -21.49 -39.76 7.40
C CYS A 465 -20.99 -38.85 6.27
N CYS A 466 -21.78 -38.78 5.21
CA CYS A 466 -21.67 -37.71 4.22
C CYS A 466 -23.01 -36.98 4.09
N CYS A 467 -22.93 -35.66 3.88
CA CYS A 467 -24.08 -34.81 3.64
C CYS A 467 -23.95 -34.23 2.25
N SER A 468 -24.99 -34.35 1.43
CA SER A 468 -25.01 -33.74 0.11
C SER A 468 -26.30 -32.97 -0.15
N HIS A 469 -26.15 -31.76 -0.69
CA HIS A 469 -27.26 -30.94 -1.15
C HIS A 469 -26.81 -30.09 -2.34
N ARG A 470 -27.44 -30.32 -3.50
CA ARG A 470 -27.09 -29.69 -4.79
C ARG A 470 -25.57 -29.70 -4.99
N ASP A 471 -24.95 -28.53 -4.87
CA ASP A 471 -23.55 -28.24 -5.18
C ASP A 471 -22.64 -28.27 -3.94
N CYS A 472 -23.18 -28.66 -2.77
CA CYS A 472 -22.44 -28.77 -1.52
C CYS A 472 -22.27 -30.24 -1.13
N LYS A 473 -21.01 -30.66 -1.00
CA LYS A 473 -20.62 -32.03 -0.63
C LYS A 473 -19.74 -31.98 0.62
N LEU A 474 -20.21 -32.65 1.68
CA LEU A 474 -19.56 -32.70 2.98
C LEU A 474 -19.24 -34.13 3.36
N LEU A 475 -18.02 -34.34 3.87
CA LEU A 475 -17.56 -35.60 4.44
C LEU A 475 -17.26 -35.38 5.93
N VAL A 476 -17.85 -36.20 6.80
CA VAL A 476 -17.75 -36.05 8.25
C VAL A 476 -16.93 -37.21 8.81
N TYR A 477 -15.79 -36.91 9.42
CA TYR A 477 -14.85 -37.87 9.97
C TYR A 477 -14.77 -37.75 11.50
N GLU A 478 -14.27 -38.81 12.14
CA GLU A 478 -13.80 -38.69 13.52
C GLU A 478 -12.67 -37.64 13.62
N TYR A 479 -12.70 -36.82 14.67
CA TYR A 479 -11.67 -35.81 14.88
C TYR A 479 -10.41 -36.41 15.51
N MET A 480 -9.25 -36.16 14.89
CA MET A 480 -7.95 -36.62 15.38
C MET A 480 -7.31 -35.56 16.29
N SER A 481 -7.45 -35.70 17.60
CA SER A 481 -6.97 -34.72 18.59
C SER A 481 -5.45 -34.53 18.62
N ASN A 482 -4.68 -35.54 18.20
CA ASN A 482 -3.21 -35.52 18.23
C ASN A 482 -2.56 -34.89 16.98
N GLY A 483 -3.35 -34.31 16.07
CA GLY A 483 -2.85 -33.70 14.83
C GLY A 483 -2.55 -34.74 13.74
N SER A 484 -1.97 -34.29 12.63
CA SER A 484 -1.66 -35.16 11.50
C SER A 484 -0.29 -35.82 11.65
N LEU A 485 -0.09 -36.97 10.98
CA LEU A 485 1.23 -37.60 10.90
C LEU A 485 2.28 -36.66 10.27
N GLY A 486 1.86 -35.78 9.35
CA GLY A 486 2.72 -34.74 8.77
C GLY A 486 3.23 -33.75 9.82
N ASP A 487 2.39 -33.38 10.80
CA ASP A 487 2.78 -32.49 11.90
C ASP A 487 3.79 -33.17 12.84
N LEU A 488 3.71 -34.49 12.98
CA LEU A 488 4.66 -35.31 13.76
C LEU A 488 5.98 -35.54 13.02
N LEU A 489 5.93 -35.76 11.70
CA LEU A 489 7.11 -36.02 10.87
C LEU A 489 7.89 -34.76 10.51
N HIS A 490 7.22 -33.60 10.46
CA HIS A 490 7.83 -32.31 10.11
C HIS A 490 7.79 -31.29 11.26
N GLY A 491 7.58 -31.75 12.49
CA GLY A 491 7.21 -30.92 13.64
C GLY A 491 8.33 -30.05 14.22
N SER A 492 8.26 -28.74 13.97
CA SER A 492 8.81 -27.70 14.84
C SER A 492 7.81 -27.39 15.97
N LYS A 493 7.82 -28.15 17.07
CA LYS A 493 7.11 -27.77 18.31
C LYS A 493 8.04 -26.95 19.20
N ALA A 494 7.97 -25.63 19.09
CA ALA A 494 8.39 -24.72 20.14
C ALA A 494 7.34 -23.59 20.28
N SER A 495 6.62 -23.64 21.42
CA SER A 495 6.09 -22.50 22.18
C SER A 495 4.98 -21.60 21.58
N LEU A 496 3.77 -21.82 22.12
CA LEU A 496 2.82 -20.85 22.71
C LEU A 496 2.27 -19.65 21.86
N TRP A 497 0.95 -19.72 21.70
CA TRP A 497 -0.05 -18.65 21.49
C TRP A 497 0.42 -17.19 21.67
N THR A 498 0.38 -16.41 20.59
CA THR A 498 -0.33 -15.11 20.52
C THR A 498 -0.51 -14.73 19.04
N GLY A 499 -1.65 -14.15 18.69
CA GLY A 499 -2.15 -14.06 17.33
C GLY A 499 -1.33 -13.17 16.39
N ARG A 500 -1.10 -13.68 15.17
CA ARG A 500 -1.36 -12.99 13.90
C ARG A 500 -1.23 -13.97 12.74
N ARG A 501 -2.11 -13.78 11.76
CA ARG A 501 -2.34 -14.62 10.59
C ARG A 501 -1.06 -14.83 9.79
N GLY A 502 -0.62 -16.08 9.68
CA GLY A 502 0.36 -16.56 8.72
C GLY A 502 -0.19 -17.82 8.08
N ILE A 503 -0.49 -17.75 6.78
CA ILE A 503 -0.94 -18.86 5.96
C ILE A 503 0.15 -19.94 6.01
N ARG A 504 -0.11 -21.07 6.68
CA ARG A 504 0.75 -22.25 6.62
C ARG A 504 0.11 -23.27 5.67
N SER A 505 0.80 -23.49 4.55
CA SER A 505 0.51 -24.52 3.57
C SER A 505 0.71 -25.90 4.19
N LEU A 506 -0.38 -26.58 4.55
CA LEU A 506 -0.34 -28.00 4.88
C LEU A 506 -0.47 -28.79 3.57
N TRP A 507 0.65 -29.39 3.14
CA TRP A 507 0.68 -30.29 2.00
C TRP A 507 -0.08 -31.58 2.32
N ILE A 508 -1.17 -31.84 1.59
CA ILE A 508 -1.80 -33.17 1.52
C ILE A 508 -1.50 -33.72 0.12
N PRO A 509 -1.01 -34.97 -0.03
CA PRO A 509 -0.59 -35.48 -1.33
C PRO A 509 -1.75 -35.55 -2.32
N ARG A 510 -1.47 -35.21 -3.58
CA ARG A 510 -2.38 -35.47 -4.70
C ARG A 510 -2.28 -36.95 -5.09
N ARG A 511 -3.47 -37.52 -5.38
CA ARG A 511 -3.74 -38.87 -5.91
C ARG A 511 -3.47 -40.02 -4.94
N GLY A 512 -4.36 -41.01 -4.98
CA GLY A 512 -4.49 -42.08 -4.00
C GLY A 512 -3.18 -42.72 -3.59
N SER A 513 -2.88 -42.65 -2.30
CA SER A 513 -1.88 -43.47 -1.63
C SER A 513 -2.49 -44.02 -0.36
N VAL A 514 -3.23 -45.13 -0.52
CA VAL A 514 -3.13 -46.20 0.46
C VAL A 514 -1.65 -46.59 0.52
N ILE A 515 -1.00 -46.48 1.67
CA ILE A 515 0.16 -47.31 2.04
C ILE A 515 0.30 -47.25 3.57
N CYS A 516 -0.08 -48.36 4.21
CA CYS A 516 0.61 -48.87 5.40
C CYS A 516 1.83 -49.65 4.93
N ILE A 517 3.04 -49.29 5.35
CA ILE A 517 4.20 -50.21 5.49
C ILE A 517 4.98 -49.63 6.68
N THR A 518 5.21 -50.34 7.78
CA THR A 518 6.32 -51.30 7.90
C THR A 518 5.99 -52.51 8.78
N THR A 519 5.99 -53.70 8.18
CA THR A 519 6.58 -54.90 8.80
C THR A 519 8.08 -54.90 8.47
N ALA A 520 8.93 -55.04 9.47
CA ALA A 520 10.35 -55.33 9.29
C ALA A 520 10.69 -56.54 10.17
N PHE A 521 10.87 -57.70 9.53
CA PHE A 521 11.61 -58.83 10.10
C PHE A 521 13.07 -58.69 9.66
N PRO A 522 14.06 -59.02 10.52
CA PRO A 522 15.48 -58.85 10.24
C PRO A 522 16.06 -60.05 9.44
N PRO A 523 17.25 -59.91 8.82
CA PRO A 523 17.90 -61.02 8.14
C PRO A 523 18.65 -61.95 9.10
N LEU A 524 18.75 -63.21 8.67
CA LEU A 524 19.44 -64.36 9.26
C LEU A 524 20.91 -64.12 9.68
N PHE A 525 21.32 -64.70 10.81
CA PHE A 525 22.57 -65.49 11.05
C PHE A 525 22.36 -66.27 12.37
N THR A 526 22.10 -67.59 12.31
CA THR A 526 23.01 -68.74 12.57
C THR A 526 23.34 -69.03 14.05
N GLU A 527 22.94 -70.25 14.42
CA GLU A 527 23.64 -71.25 15.25
C GLU A 527 23.77 -71.10 16.77
N MET A 528 23.31 -72.20 17.40
CA MET A 528 23.43 -72.70 18.78
C MET A 528 22.46 -72.16 19.83
#